data_AF-A0A392RR35-F1
#
_entry.id   AF-A0A392RR35-F1
#
_cell.length_a   1.000
_cell.length_b   1.000
_cell.length_c   1.000
_cell.angle_alpha   90.00
_cell.angle_beta   90.00
_cell.angle_gamma   90.00
#
_symmetry.space_group_name_H-M   'P 1'
#
loop_
_entity.id
_entity.type
_entity.pdbx_description
1 polymer ?
#
loop_
_entity_poly.entity_id
_entity_poly.type
_entity_poly.pdbx_seq_one_letter_code
_entity_poly.pdbx_strand_id
1 'polypeptide(L)' 'MPYSQLLPYLVHNGMVTHRALKPMTAPFLAWYDANAKCEFHMGAEGHSTDNCIAFKHK' A
#
# COMPACT_ATOMS: atom_id res chain seq x y z
N MET A 1 -2.34 3.35 16.01
CA MET A 1 -1.10 2.82 15.39
C MET A 1 -1.27 2.89 13.89
N PRO A 2 -0.36 3.55 13.15
CA PRO A 2 -0.43 3.60 11.70
C PRO A 2 -0.23 2.21 11.11
N TYR A 3 -0.96 1.91 10.04
CA TYR A 3 -0.88 0.68 9.26
C TYR A 3 0.53 0.46 8.69
N SER A 4 1.26 1.53 8.38
CA SER A 4 2.67 1.47 8.00
C SER A 4 3.56 0.82 9.07
N GLN A 5 3.27 1.03 10.36
CA GLN A 5 3.99 0.37 11.46
C GLN A 5 3.47 -1.05 11.76
N LEU A 6 2.21 -1.34 11.45
CA LEU A 6 1.60 -2.64 11.70
C LEU A 6 1.96 -3.68 10.62
N LEU A 7 2.07 -3.24 9.37
CA LEU A 7 2.28 -4.12 8.21
C LEU A 7 3.48 -5.07 8.37
N PRO A 8 4.69 -4.64 8.79
CA PRO A 8 5.83 -5.55 8.91
C PRO A 8 5.57 -6.68 9.92
N TYR A 9 4.87 -6.38 11.02
CA TYR A 9 4.50 -7.38 12.01
C TYR A 9 3.53 -8.41 11.43
N LEU A 10 2.49 -7.97 10.73
CA LEU A 10 1.51 -8.89 10.14
C LEU A 10 2.11 -9.77 9.04
N VAL A 11 3.00 -9.20 8.22
CA VAL A 11 3.73 -9.95 7.19
C VAL A 11 4.66 -10.97 7.83
N HIS A 12 5.42 -10.58 8.85
CA HIS A 12 6.34 -11.48 9.54
C HIS A 12 5.60 -12.67 10.17
N ASN A 13 4.42 -12.44 10.77
CA ASN A 13 3.60 -13.50 11.36
C ASN A 13 2.77 -14.29 10.34
N GLY A 14 2.91 -14.01 9.03
CA GLY A 14 2.17 -14.72 7.98
C GLY A 14 0.67 -14.42 7.97
N MET A 15 0.22 -13.38 8.66
CA MET A 15 -1.20 -13.00 8.74
C MET A 15 -1.66 -12.31 7.46
N VAL A 16 -0.74 -11.60 6.78
CA VAL A 16 -0.98 -10.98 5.48
C VAL A 16 0.21 -11.20 4.57
N THR A 17 -0.03 -11.23 3.26
CA THR A 17 1.02 -11.24 2.24
C THR A 17 0.96 -9.95 1.44
N HIS A 18 2.13 -9.43 1.04
CA HIS A 18 2.18 -8.31 0.09
C HIS A 18 1.42 -8.64 -1.19
N ARG A 19 0.82 -7.61 -1.81
CA ARG A 19 0.03 -7.74 -3.03
C ARG A 19 0.64 -6.93 -4.16
N ALA A 20 1.02 -7.58 -5.25
CA ALA A 20 1.47 -6.85 -6.44
C ALA A 20 0.34 -5.97 -7.00
N LEU A 21 0.70 -4.73 -7.36
CA LEU A 21 -0.13 -3.87 -8.19
C LEU A 21 0.58 -3.63 -9.51
N LYS A 22 -0.22 -3.57 -10.58
CA LYS A 22 0.26 -3.03 -11.85
C LYS A 22 0.49 -1.53 -11.68
N PRO A 23 1.64 -0.97 -12.10
CA PRO A 23 1.86 0.47 -12.07
C PRO A 23 0.74 1.21 -12.80
N MET A 24 0.26 2.31 -12.21
CA MET A 24 -0.69 3.19 -12.88
C MET A 24 0.04 3.93 -14.00
N THR A 25 -0.60 4.05 -15.16
CA THR A 25 -0.10 4.86 -16.27
C THR A 25 -0.95 6.12 -16.37
N ALA A 26 -0.35 7.21 -16.86
CA ALA A 26 -1.07 8.45 -17.09
C ALA A 26 -2.29 8.25 -18.03
N PRO A 27 -3.38 9.02 -17.84
CA PRO A 27 -3.56 10.08 -16.84
C PRO A 27 -3.83 9.53 -15.43
N PHE A 28 -3.19 10.13 -14.42
CA PHE A 28 -3.38 9.76 -13.02
C PHE A 28 -4.70 10.31 -12.46
N LEU A 29 -5.27 9.61 -11.49
CA LEU A 29 -6.48 10.07 -10.77
C LEU A 29 -6.13 11.21 -9.80
N ALA A 30 -7.11 12.04 -9.44
CA ALA A 30 -6.89 13.20 -8.56
C ALA A 30 -6.36 12.85 -7.15
N TRP A 31 -6.56 11.61 -6.70
CA TRP A 31 -6.03 11.13 -5.41
C TRP A 31 -4.59 10.63 -5.50
N TYR A 32 -4.03 10.47 -6.71
CA TYR A 32 -2.70 9.91 -6.91
C TYR A 32 -1.63 10.88 -6.41
N ASP A 33 -0.84 10.43 -5.45
CA ASP A 33 0.36 11.12 -4.99
C ASP A 33 1.60 10.35 -5.42
N ALA A 34 2.36 10.91 -6.37
CA ALA A 34 3.60 10.33 -6.88
C ALA A 34 4.69 10.17 -5.80
N ASN A 35 4.60 10.92 -4.70
CA ASN A 35 5.58 10.84 -3.61
C ASN A 35 5.17 9.82 -2.54
N ALA A 36 3.91 9.38 -2.55
CA ALA A 36 3.41 8.39 -1.60
C ALA A 36 3.68 6.97 -2.11
N LYS A 37 4.15 6.09 -1.21
CA LYS A 37 4.41 4.68 -1.50
C LYS A 37 3.65 3.75 -0.55
N CYS A 38 3.14 2.66 -1.09
CA CYS A 38 2.42 1.65 -0.34
C CYS A 38 3.26 0.37 -0.22
N GLU A 39 3.76 0.11 0.99
CA GLU A 39 4.55 -1.09 1.29
C GLU A 39 3.71 -2.37 1.15
N PHE A 40 2.40 -2.32 1.44
CA PHE A 40 1.50 -3.47 1.19
C PHE A 40 1.51 -3.86 -0.30
N HIS A 41 1.76 -2.89 -1.17
CA HIS A 41 1.91 -3.06 -2.61
C HIS A 41 3.35 -3.06 -3.11
N MET A 42 4.29 -3.53 -2.27
CA MET A 42 5.71 -3.64 -2.61
C MET A 42 6.33 -2.30 -3.03
N GLY A 43 5.91 -1.22 -2.37
CA GLY A 43 6.43 0.13 -2.60
C GLY A 43 5.82 0.84 -3.80
N ALA A 44 4.68 0.38 -4.32
CA ALA A 44 3.98 1.02 -5.43
C ALA A 44 3.60 2.47 -5.09
N GLU A 45 3.78 3.36 -6.08
CA GLU A 45 3.48 4.78 -5.97
C GLU A 45 1.98 5.07 -6.11
N GLY A 46 1.54 6.20 -5.53
CA GLY A 46 0.20 6.75 -5.69
C GLY A 46 -0.56 6.92 -4.38
N HIS A 47 -0.33 6.06 -3.38
CA HIS A 47 -0.91 6.20 -2.04
C HIS A 47 0.00 5.59 -0.98
N SER A 48 -0.15 6.04 0.27
CA SER A 48 0.59 5.48 1.41
C SER A 48 -0.01 4.17 1.91
N THR A 49 0.76 3.35 2.64
CA THR A 49 0.23 2.18 3.36
C THR A 49 -0.96 2.53 4.27
N ASP A 50 -0.90 3.68 4.93
CA ASP A 50 -1.97 4.16 5.82
C ASP A 50 -3.27 4.51 5.09
N ASN A 51 -3.19 4.82 3.80
CA ASN A 51 -4.34 5.10 2.94
C ASN A 51 -4.71 3.90 2.05
N CYS A 52 -4.04 2.76 2.21
CA CYS A 52 -4.29 1.58 1.39
C CYS A 52 -5.64 0.93 1.75
N ILE A 53 -6.66 1.20 0.94
CA ILE A 53 -8.00 0.62 1.09
C ILE A 53 -7.92 -0.92 1.01
N ALA A 54 -7.13 -1.46 0.08
CA ALA A 54 -6.97 -2.90 -0.08
C ALA A 54 -6.40 -3.59 1.18
N PHE A 55 -5.53 -2.91 1.93
CA PHE A 55 -5.01 -3.42 3.19
C PHE A 55 -6.03 -3.32 4.33
N LYS A 56 -6.81 -2.24 4.40
CA LYS A 56 -7.82 -2.03 5.46
C LYS A 56 -8.98 -3.02 5.42
N HIS A 57 -9.27 -3.59 4.26
CA HIS A 57 -10.34 -4.56 4.05
C HIS A 57 -9.87 -6.02 4.05
N LYS A 58 -8.65 -6.29 4.53
CA LYS A 58 -8.10 -7.63 4.66
C LYS A 58 -8.31 -8.22 6.04
#